data_AF-A0A524DB37-F1
#
_entry.id   AF-A0A524DB37-F1
#
_cell.length_a   1.000
_cell.length_b   1.000
_cell.length_c   1.000
_cell.angle_alpha   90.00
_cell.angle_beta   90.00
_cell.angle_gamma   90.00
#
_symmetry.space_group_name_H-M   'P 1'
#
loop_
_entity.id
_entity.type
_entity.pdbx_description
1 polymer ?
#
loop_
_entity_poly.entity_id
_entity_poly.type
_entity_poly.pdbx_seq_one_letter_code
_entity_poly.pdbx_strand_id
1 'polypeptide(L)'
;MTIQDETVVGKKGEILPKKPLRDFSGIKPGDKVLIEAFKGELIIKKIYSIEEALSMPIIAEGTPESVEKDIEKERNIQEKLVNEEN
;
A
#
# COMPACT_ATOMS: atom_id res chain seq x y z
N MET A 1 9.95 5.43 -4.24
CA MET A 1 9.89 6.90 -4.22
C MET A 1 8.60 7.29 -3.53
N THR A 2 8.64 8.22 -2.58
CA THR A 2 7.45 8.73 -1.89
C THR A 2 7.28 10.20 -2.25
N ILE A 3 6.03 10.67 -2.30
CA ILE A 3 5.72 12.10 -2.41
C ILE A 3 4.91 12.51 -1.18
N GLN A 4 5.16 13.72 -0.70
CA GLN A 4 4.58 14.25 0.52
C GLN A 4 4.05 15.65 0.25
N ASP A 5 3.01 16.02 0.98
CA ASP A 5 2.44 17.36 0.97
C ASP A 5 1.77 17.61 2.31
N GLU A 6 1.70 18.87 2.72
CA GLU A 6 0.97 19.26 3.92
C GLU A 6 -0.43 19.74 3.56
N THR A 7 -1.38 19.42 4.45
CA THR A 7 -2.76 19.92 4.37
C THR A 7 -3.29 20.14 5.77
N VAL A 8 -4.27 21.03 5.88
CA VAL A 8 -5.01 21.27 7.11
C VAL A 8 -6.19 20.30 7.18
N VAL A 9 -6.48 19.80 8.37
CA VAL A 9 -7.70 19.03 8.64
C VAL A 9 -8.90 19.96 8.60
N GLY A 10 -9.88 19.64 7.77
CA GLY A 10 -11.10 20.43 7.64
C GLY A 10 -11.98 20.38 8.89
N LYS A 11 -13.03 21.21 8.91
CA LYS A 11 -13.85 21.42 10.11
C LYS A 11 -14.61 20.17 10.57
N LYS A 12 -14.85 19.21 9.68
CA LYS A 12 -15.51 17.95 9.98
C LYS A 12 -14.51 16.79 10.09
N GLY A 13 -13.21 17.07 10.16
CA GLY A 13 -12.17 16.05 10.20
C GLY A 13 -11.72 15.56 8.82
N GLU A 14 -12.16 16.21 7.73
CA GLU A 14 -11.80 15.81 6.38
C GLU A 14 -10.32 16.13 6.06
N ILE A 15 -9.64 15.18 5.41
CA ILE A 15 -8.29 15.36 4.88
C ILE A 15 -8.41 15.26 3.36
N LEU A 16 -8.07 16.33 2.66
CA LEU A 16 -8.19 16.43 1.21
C LEU A 16 -6.80 16.32 0.57
N PRO A 17 -6.35 15.11 0.18
CA PRO A 17 -5.06 14.95 -0.49
C PRO A 17 -5.07 15.74 -1.81
N LYS A 18 -4.01 16.51 -2.09
CA LYS A 18 -3.89 17.25 -3.35
C LYS A 18 -3.81 16.31 -4.55
N LYS A 19 -4.12 16.83 -5.74
CA LYS A 19 -4.15 16.03 -6.98
C LYS A 19 -2.88 15.21 -7.22
N PRO A 20 -1.64 15.75 -7.04
CA PRO A 20 -0.43 14.96 -7.25
C PRO A 20 -0.32 13.71 -6.36
N LEU A 21 -0.67 13.84 -5.07
CA LEU A 21 -0.73 12.73 -4.12
C LEU A 21 -1.72 11.65 -4.57
N ARG A 22 -2.93 12.05 -4.98
CA ARG A 22 -3.95 11.11 -5.45
C ARG A 22 -3.55 10.38 -6.72
N ASP A 23 -3.00 11.12 -7.70
CA ASP A 23 -2.57 10.58 -8.98
C ASP A 23 -1.42 9.58 -8.78
N PHE A 24 -0.45 9.90 -7.92
CA PHE A 24 0.65 9.00 -7.57
C PHE A 24 0.17 7.74 -6.84
N SER A 25 -0.78 7.88 -5.92
CA SER A 25 -1.39 6.76 -5.20
C SER A 25 -2.41 5.97 -6.03
N GLY A 26 -2.69 6.38 -7.27
CA GLY A 26 -3.67 5.73 -8.15
C GLY A 26 -5.13 5.84 -7.70
N ILE A 27 -5.44 6.75 -6.75
CA ILE A 27 -6.78 6.93 -6.17
C ILE A 27 -7.57 7.94 -7.00
N LYS A 28 -8.69 7.50 -7.56
CA LYS A 28 -9.59 8.31 -8.40
C LYS A 28 -10.89 8.64 -7.65
N PRO A 29 -11.59 9.73 -8.03
CA PRO A 29 -12.93 9.99 -7.52
C PRO A 29 -13.86 8.79 -7.75
N GLY A 30 -14.51 8.32 -6.69
CA GLY A 30 -15.40 7.15 -6.72
C GLY A 30 -14.76 5.83 -6.31
N ASP A 31 -13.42 5.77 -6.21
CA ASP A 31 -12.73 4.57 -5.72
C ASP A 31 -13.11 4.29 -4.26
N LYS A 32 -13.21 2.99 -3.93
CA LYS A 32 -13.26 2.56 -2.53
C LYS A 32 -11.83 2.48 -1.99
N VAL A 33 -11.66 2.93 -0.76
CA VAL A 33 -10.37 2.88 -0.05
C VAL A 33 -10.54 2.21 1.30
N LEU A 34 -9.52 1.49 1.73
CA LEU A 34 -9.37 1.01 3.10
C LEU A 34 -8.55 2.05 3.87
N ILE A 35 -9.04 2.47 5.03
CA ILE A 35 -8.34 3.39 5.91
C ILE A 35 -8.00 2.65 7.20
N GLU A 36 -6.70 2.55 7.48
CA GLU A 36 -6.17 1.95 8.70
C GLU A 36 -5.59 3.05 9.58
N ALA A 37 -5.80 2.93 10.90
CA ALA A 37 -5.28 3.87 11.88
C ALA A 37 -4.24 3.20 12.77
N PHE A 38 -3.09 3.85 12.89
CA PHE A 38 -2.07 3.57 13.89
C PHE A 38 -1.94 4.80 14.81
N LYS A 39 -1.21 4.66 15.92
CA LYS A 39 -1.01 5.78 16.83
C LYS A 39 -0.23 6.90 16.14
N GLY A 40 -0.95 7.96 15.75
CA GLY A 40 -0.37 9.14 15.08
C GLY A 40 -0.31 9.05 13.55
N GLU A 41 -0.87 7.99 12.94
CA GLU A 41 -0.76 7.76 11.50
C GLU A 41 -2.07 7.19 10.92
N LEU A 42 -2.43 7.65 9.72
CA LEU A 42 -3.49 7.07 8.91
C LEU A 42 -2.89 6.54 7.60
N ILE A 43 -3.12 5.27 7.31
CA ILE A 43 -2.72 4.64 6.05
C ILE A 43 -3.96 4.45 5.19
N ILE A 44 -3.95 5.03 3.99
CA ILE A 44 -5.05 4.93 3.03
C ILE A 44 -4.61 4.03 1.88
N LYS A 45 -5.27 2.88 1.72
CA LYS A 45 -4.98 1.89 0.68
C LYS A 45 -6.12 1.87 -0.34
N LYS A 46 -5.80 1.93 -1.63
CA LYS A 46 -6.78 1.72 -2.70
C LYS A 46 -7.27 0.27 -2.67
N ILE A 47 -8.59 0.08 -2.75
CA ILE A 47 -9.20 -1.22 -2.99
C ILE A 47 -9.41 -1.33 -4.50
N TYR A 48 -8.68 -2.25 -5.14
CA TYR A 48 -8.77 -2.47 -6.57
C TYR A 48 -10.03 -3.25 -6.94
N SER A 49 -10.58 -2.97 -8.12
CA SER A 49 -11.59 -3.84 -8.73
C SER A 49 -10.96 -5.16 -9.19
N ILE A 50 -11.79 -6.17 -9.47
CA ILE A 50 -11.31 -7.45 -10.01
C ILE A 50 -10.60 -7.23 -11.35
N GLU A 51 -11.17 -6.39 -12.21
CA GLU A 51 -10.63 -6.05 -13.53
C GLU A 51 -9.30 -5.32 -13.40
N GLU A 52 -9.20 -4.34 -12.48
CA GLU A 52 -7.94 -3.66 -12.20
C GLU A 52 -6.88 -4.66 -11.73
N ALA A 53 -7.21 -5.53 -10.77
CA ALA A 53 -6.30 -6.54 -10.24
C ALA A 53 -5.80 -7.52 -11.31
N LEU A 54 -6.69 -8.00 -12.20
CA LEU A 54 -6.33 -8.91 -13.29
C LEU A 54 -5.49 -8.23 -14.39
N SER A 55 -5.57 -6.90 -14.51
CA SER A 55 -4.78 -6.13 -15.47
C SER A 55 -3.38 -5.77 -14.97
N MET A 56 -3.09 -6.01 -13.69
CA MET A 56 -1.79 -5.70 -13.11
C MET A 56 -0.70 -6.61 -13.68
N PRO A 57 0.56 -6.12 -13.74
CA PRO A 57 1.69 -6.97 -14.09
C PRO A 57 1.77 -8.18 -13.18
N ILE A 58 2.03 -9.35 -13.76
CA ILE A 58 2.27 -10.57 -13.01
C ILE A 58 3.60 -10.39 -12.25
N ILE A 59 3.54 -10.47 -10.93
CA ILE A 59 4.71 -10.33 -10.04
C ILE A 59 5.27 -11.67 -9.58
N ALA A 60 4.51 -12.75 -9.73
CA ALA A 60 4.89 -14.10 -9.35
C ALA A 60 4.04 -15.14 -10.12
N GLU A 61 4.61 -16.32 -10.35
CA GLU A 61 3.93 -17.47 -10.97
C GLU A 61 3.81 -18.60 -9.93
N GLY A 62 2.67 -19.29 -9.87
CA GLY A 62 2.45 -20.41 -8.94
C GLY A 62 1.01 -20.51 -8.41
N THR A 63 0.80 -21.31 -7.36
CA THR A 63 -0.45 -21.30 -6.58
C THR A 63 -0.34 -20.27 -5.45
N PRO A 64 -1.46 -19.76 -4.90
CA PRO A 64 -1.42 -18.87 -3.75
C PRO A 64 -0.54 -19.40 -2.61
N GLU A 65 -0.66 -20.70 -2.29
CA GLU A 65 0.11 -21.33 -1.21
C GLU A 65 1.61 -21.43 -1.53
N SER A 66 2.00 -21.63 -2.80
CA SER A 66 3.42 -21.65 -3.16
C SER A 66 4.02 -20.25 -3.06
N VAL A 67 3.29 -19.25 -3.55
CA VAL A 67 3.71 -17.84 -3.51
C VAL A 67 3.83 -17.35 -2.07
N GLU A 68 2.87 -17.66 -1.20
CA GLU A 68 2.93 -17.31 0.24
C GLU A 68 4.17 -17.90 0.91
N LYS A 69 4.50 -19.17 0.64
CA LYS A 69 5.71 -19.82 1.18
C LYS A 69 6.99 -19.14 0.71
N ASP A 70 7.05 -18.73 -0.55
CA ASP A 70 8.23 -18.09 -1.10
C ASP A 70 8.42 -16.68 -0.52
N ILE A 71 7.33 -15.93 -0.33
CA ILE A 71 7.34 -14.65 0.40
C ILE A 71 7.84 -14.84 1.84
N GLU A 72 7.35 -15.86 2.54
CA GLU A 72 7.75 -16.12 3.94
C GLU A 72 9.23 -16.50 4.06
N LYS A 73 9.74 -17.36 3.16
CA LYS A 73 11.16 -17.73 3.14
C LYS A 73 12.05 -16.51 2.92
N GLU A 74 11.69 -15.67 1.96
CA GLU A 74 12.44 -14.45 1.64
C GLU A 74 12.47 -13.50 2.83
N ARG A 75 11.32 -13.29 3.50
CA ARG A 75 11.22 -12.49 4.73
C ARG A 75 12.17 -13.00 5.81
N ASN A 76 12.20 -14.30 6.04
CA ASN A 76 13.05 -14.92 7.06
C ASN A 76 14.56 -14.83 6.72
N ILE A 77 14.92 -14.86 5.43
CA ILE A 77 16.30 -14.64 4.98
C ILE A 77 16.72 -13.19 5.27
N GLN A 78 15.87 -12.22 4.92
CA GLN A 78 16.15 -10.80 5.17
C GLN A 78 16.30 -10.49 6.66
N GLU A 79 15.45 -11.05 7.52
CA GLU A 79 15.56 -10.90 8.98
C GLU A 79 16.89 -11.46 9.51
N LYS A 80 17.36 -12.59 9.00
CA LYS A 80 18.66 -13.16 9.41
C LYS A 80 19.81 -12.27 9.00
N LEU A 81 19.83 -11.79 7.76
CA LEU A 81 20.89 -10.90 7.26
C LEU A 81 20.98 -9.61 8.10
N VAL A 82 19.84 -8.99 8.42
CA VAL A 82 19.81 -7.77 9.26
C VAL A 82 20.32 -8.03 10.68
N ASN A 83 20.06 -9.21 11.23
CA ASN A 83 20.49 -9.55 12.59
C ASN A 83 21.95 -10.03 12.68
N GLU A 84 22.52 -10.55 11.59
CA GLU A 84 23.94 -10.95 11.52
C GLU A 84 24.89 -9.76 11.26
N GLU A 85 24.37 -8.63 10.78
CA GLU A 85 25.13 -7.38 10.56
C GLU A 85 25.15 -6.43 11.80
N ASN A 86 24.56 -6.83 12.94
CA ASN A 86 24.52 -6.03 14.18
C ASN A 86 25.35 -6.65 15.32
#